data_AF-A0A2V9M2Z4-F1
#
_entry.id   AF-A0A2V9M2Z4-F1
#
_cell.length_a   1.000
_cell.length_b   1.000
_cell.length_c   1.000
_cell.angle_alpha   90.00
_cell.angle_beta   90.00
_cell.angle_gamma   90.00
#
_symmetry.space_group_name_H-M   'P 1'
#
loop_
_entity.id
_entity.type
_entity.pdbx_description
1 polymer ?
#
loop_
_entity_poly.entity_id
_entity_poly.type
_entity_poly.pdbx_seq_one_letter_code
_entity_poly.pdbx_strand_id
1 'polypeptide(L)'
;MKRRATRSLALSLLLLASALPVRAGDNKKTDVNEVGNRRVAHRSIISEEKEIAIGKEYASQIDKSAKILTDPVINEYVNRVAQNLARNSDLKVPLTVKVIDSPGINAVALPGGFLYVNSGLILEADGESQIAGVIGHEIAHVAARHWASTMTKNQILQFAMIPLMFIPMTYAVYYGVMEGYMNGLPIAFLRFSRNDEAEADYLGLQYLYKAGYDPQTYVAIFSKVISDERREPGSAPKVFLDHPPTPDRIVKIEQEMKTFPKKGEYLVSTSEFDDVKARLQMVISNRRKGSKKEGTPTLRKRQQSEESSTTSTAQQGDKTKTEDDKPPVLKRRDSTGP
;
A
#
# COMPACT_ATOMS: atom_id res chain seq x y z
N MET A 1 36.96 -54.80 62.19
CA MET A 1 36.27 -53.48 62.19
C MET A 1 36.89 -52.58 61.12
N LYS A 2 36.14 -52.19 60.09
CA LYS A 2 36.26 -50.94 59.30
C LYS A 2 35.24 -51.00 58.15
N ARG A 3 34.04 -50.46 58.40
CA ARG A 3 32.97 -50.31 57.40
C ARG A 3 33.44 -49.30 56.34
N ARG A 4 33.45 -49.70 55.07
CA ARG A 4 33.61 -48.78 53.93
C ARG A 4 32.29 -48.03 53.76
N ALA A 5 32.29 -46.74 54.09
CA ALA A 5 31.17 -45.85 53.84
C ALA A 5 31.13 -45.50 52.34
N THR A 6 30.06 -45.94 51.67
CA THR A 6 29.66 -45.48 50.35
C THR A 6 29.24 -44.01 50.44
N ARG A 7 30.00 -43.12 49.80
CA ARG A 7 29.60 -41.71 49.61
C ARG A 7 28.59 -41.64 48.47
N SER A 8 27.30 -41.63 48.80
CA SER A 8 26.25 -41.22 47.87
C SER A 8 26.31 -39.70 47.70
N LEU A 9 26.74 -39.23 46.54
CA LEU A 9 26.70 -37.82 46.17
C LEU A 9 25.28 -37.51 45.65
N ALA A 10 24.35 -37.21 46.55
CA ALA A 10 23.03 -36.69 46.17
C ALA A 10 23.18 -35.21 45.80
N LEU A 11 23.34 -34.92 44.50
CA LEU A 11 23.31 -33.56 43.98
C LEU A 11 21.86 -33.07 44.02
N SER A 12 21.50 -32.45 45.15
CA SER A 12 20.19 -31.84 45.34
C SER A 12 20.12 -30.54 44.54
N LEU A 13 19.43 -30.57 43.41
CA LEU A 13 19.09 -29.38 42.63
C LEU A 13 18.10 -28.55 43.45
N LEU A 14 18.58 -27.54 44.17
CA LEU A 14 17.72 -26.52 44.77
C LEU A 14 17.16 -25.66 43.63
N LEU A 15 15.99 -26.05 43.13
CA LEU A 15 15.09 -25.17 42.38
C LEU A 15 14.54 -24.13 43.35
N LEU A 16 15.32 -23.08 43.62
CA LEU A 16 14.80 -21.84 44.17
C LEU A 16 13.96 -21.18 43.06
N ALA A 17 12.68 -21.53 43.01
CA ALA A 17 11.68 -20.77 42.27
C ALA A 17 11.52 -19.42 43.00
N SER A 18 12.41 -18.47 42.71
CA SER A 18 12.14 -17.08 43.00
C SER A 18 10.92 -16.68 42.17
N ALA A 19 9.77 -16.58 42.83
CA ALA A 19 8.60 -15.91 42.31
C ALA A 19 9.00 -14.45 42.04
N LEU A 20 9.52 -14.20 40.83
CA LEU A 20 9.65 -12.84 40.33
C LEU A 20 8.22 -12.29 40.27
N PRO A 21 7.95 -11.14 40.89
CA PRO A 21 6.66 -10.51 40.72
C PRO A 21 6.44 -10.30 39.23
N VAL A 22 5.30 -10.78 38.72
CA VAL A 22 4.81 -10.45 37.38
C VAL A 22 4.82 -8.92 37.33
N ARG A 23 5.82 -8.38 36.62
CA ARG A 23 6.01 -6.95 36.44
C ARG A 23 4.72 -6.46 35.80
N ALA A 24 3.96 -5.62 36.51
CA ALA A 24 2.83 -4.89 35.95
C ALA A 24 3.29 -4.33 34.61
N GLY A 25 2.69 -4.82 33.52
CA GLY A 25 3.12 -4.48 32.17
C GLY A 25 3.14 -2.97 31.99
N ASP A 26 4.09 -2.48 31.19
CA ASP A 26 4.15 -1.06 30.79
C ASP A 26 2.83 -0.65 30.10
N ASN A 27 1.85 -0.20 30.91
CA ASN A 27 0.50 0.22 30.50
C ASN A 27 0.50 1.44 29.55
N LYS A 28 1.67 2.00 29.24
CA LYS A 28 1.85 3.16 28.36
C LYS A 28 1.58 2.84 26.88
N LYS A 29 1.80 1.59 26.45
CA LYS A 29 1.50 1.19 25.06
C LYS A 29 0.00 1.00 24.81
N THR A 30 -0.78 0.81 25.86
CA THR A 30 -2.23 0.65 25.77
C THR A 30 -3.00 1.94 26.00
N ASP A 31 -2.38 2.92 26.65
CA ASP A 31 -2.99 4.24 26.84
C ASP A 31 -2.84 5.11 25.59
N VAL A 32 -3.98 5.48 25.01
CA VAL A 32 -4.04 6.37 23.84
C VAL A 32 -3.60 7.81 24.15
N ASN A 33 -3.59 8.20 25.42
CA ASN A 33 -3.09 9.52 25.83
C ASN A 33 -1.56 9.60 25.78
N GLU A 34 -0.87 8.47 25.80
CA GLU A 34 0.60 8.39 25.73
C GLU A 34 1.12 8.36 24.28
N VAL A 35 0.24 8.38 23.27
CA VAL A 35 0.63 8.51 21.86
C VAL A 35 1.51 9.76 21.68
N GLY A 36 2.68 9.58 21.08
CA GLY A 36 3.72 10.59 20.90
C GLY A 36 4.77 10.59 22.01
N ASN A 37 4.46 10.10 23.22
CA ASN A 37 5.35 10.12 24.39
C ASN A 37 5.95 8.76 24.74
N ARG A 38 5.45 7.70 24.11
CA ARG A 38 5.90 6.32 24.31
C ARG A 38 6.89 5.88 23.22
N ARG A 39 7.57 4.76 23.47
CA ARG A 39 8.44 4.10 22.50
C ARG A 39 7.74 2.87 21.91
N VAL A 40 7.39 2.97 20.63
CA VAL A 40 6.85 1.83 19.85
C VAL A 40 7.89 1.20 18.93
N ALA A 41 8.91 1.97 18.52
CA ALA A 41 9.99 1.52 17.65
C ALA A 41 10.71 0.26 18.17
N HIS A 42 10.72 -0.78 17.34
CA HIS A 42 11.44 -2.02 17.58
C HIS A 42 12.95 -1.81 17.58
N ARG A 43 13.68 -2.68 18.30
CA ARG A 43 15.14 -2.69 18.25
C ARG A 43 15.59 -3.34 16.95
N SER A 44 16.57 -2.73 16.31
CA SER A 44 17.10 -3.15 15.01
C SER A 44 18.60 -2.89 14.96
N ILE A 45 19.35 -3.71 14.22
CA ILE A 45 20.77 -3.46 13.93
C ILE A 45 20.95 -2.39 12.85
N ILE A 46 19.88 -2.08 12.11
CA ILE A 46 19.82 -0.97 11.15
C ILE A 46 19.51 0.32 11.91
N SER A 47 20.41 1.30 11.84
CA SER A 47 20.21 2.62 12.46
C SER A 47 19.09 3.40 11.76
N GLU A 48 18.53 4.42 12.42
CA GLU A 48 17.46 5.24 11.84
C GLU A 48 17.97 6.04 10.63
N GLU A 49 19.21 6.54 10.68
CA GLU A 49 19.86 7.26 9.59
C GLU A 49 20.05 6.35 8.37
N LYS A 50 20.47 5.09 8.60
CA LYS A 50 20.59 4.10 7.53
C LYS A 50 19.23 3.75 6.94
N GLU A 51 18.21 3.63 7.76
CA GLU A 51 16.83 3.39 7.33
C GLU A 51 16.32 4.53 6.44
N ILE A 52 16.54 5.79 6.85
CA ILE A 52 16.19 6.98 6.05
C ILE A 52 16.97 7.02 4.73
N ALA A 53 18.26 6.69 4.74
CA ALA A 53 19.08 6.67 3.53
C ALA A 53 18.55 5.65 2.51
N ILE A 54 18.20 4.45 2.98
CA ILE A 54 17.59 3.41 2.14
C ILE A 54 16.23 3.90 1.61
N GLY A 55 15.37 4.42 2.48
CA GLY A 55 14.09 5.00 2.08
C GLY A 55 14.21 6.05 0.97
N LYS A 56 15.18 6.94 1.08
CA LYS A 56 15.46 7.98 0.08
C LYS A 56 15.89 7.41 -1.27
N GLU A 57 16.69 6.33 -1.27
CA GLU A 57 17.08 5.65 -2.49
C GLU A 57 15.88 5.04 -3.21
N TYR A 58 15.02 4.31 -2.48
CA TYR A 58 13.79 3.74 -3.05
C TYR A 58 12.80 4.80 -3.48
N ALA A 59 12.63 5.88 -2.70
CA ALA A 59 11.82 7.02 -3.09
C ALA A 59 12.30 7.60 -4.43
N SER A 60 13.61 7.76 -4.62
CA SER A 60 14.16 8.22 -5.91
C SER A 60 13.87 7.27 -7.06
N GLN A 61 13.83 5.95 -6.83
CA GLN A 61 13.49 4.97 -7.87
C GLN A 61 11.99 5.01 -8.22
N ILE A 62 11.11 5.13 -7.21
CA ILE A 62 9.67 5.30 -7.43
C ILE A 62 9.41 6.60 -8.18
N ASP A 63 10.02 7.71 -7.76
CA ASP A 63 9.82 9.01 -8.41
C ASP A 63 10.21 9.02 -9.90
N LYS A 64 11.19 8.19 -10.30
CA LYS A 64 11.63 8.06 -11.70
C LYS A 64 10.73 7.16 -12.55
N SER A 65 10.05 6.20 -11.92
CA SER A 65 9.31 5.13 -12.62
C SER A 65 7.80 5.29 -12.54
N ALA A 66 7.29 5.81 -11.42
CA ALA A 66 5.88 6.03 -11.16
C ALA A 66 5.42 7.36 -11.74
N LYS A 67 4.14 7.40 -12.12
CA LYS A 67 3.50 8.62 -12.59
C LYS A 67 3.02 9.44 -11.40
N ILE A 68 3.84 10.37 -10.93
CA ILE A 68 3.48 11.26 -9.82
C ILE A 68 2.37 12.23 -10.26
N LEU A 69 1.32 12.35 -9.46
CA LEU A 69 0.27 13.34 -9.64
C LEU A 69 0.79 14.70 -9.18
N THR A 70 0.69 15.73 -10.02
CA THR A 70 1.27 17.06 -9.75
C THR A 70 0.23 18.13 -9.41
N ASP A 71 -1.04 17.78 -9.29
CA ASP A 71 -2.09 18.74 -8.93
C ASP A 71 -1.87 19.25 -7.49
N PRO A 72 -1.65 20.57 -7.29
CA PRO A 72 -1.26 21.10 -6.00
C PRO A 72 -2.39 21.02 -4.96
N VAL A 73 -3.66 21.10 -5.37
CA VAL A 73 -4.81 21.03 -4.46
C VAL A 73 -4.92 19.61 -3.89
N ILE A 74 -4.81 18.60 -4.76
CA ILE A 74 -4.89 17.20 -4.33
C ILE A 74 -3.69 16.83 -3.45
N ASN A 75 -2.48 17.24 -3.85
CA ASN A 75 -1.27 16.95 -3.08
C ASN A 75 -1.25 17.63 -1.71
N GLU A 76 -1.66 18.89 -1.63
CA GLU A 76 -1.72 19.63 -0.36
C GLU A 76 -2.75 19.00 0.58
N TYR A 77 -3.93 18.64 0.07
CA TYR A 77 -4.97 17.97 0.84
C TYR A 77 -4.48 16.65 1.45
N VAL A 78 -3.92 15.75 0.62
CA VAL A 78 -3.42 14.44 1.09
C VAL A 78 -2.27 14.63 2.08
N ASN A 79 -1.38 15.60 1.81
CA ASN A 79 -0.33 15.95 2.75
C ASN A 79 -0.91 16.44 4.08
N ARG A 80 -1.93 17.30 4.09
CA ARG A 80 -2.54 17.79 5.34
C ARG A 80 -3.15 16.65 6.18
N VAL A 81 -3.87 15.72 5.55
CA VAL A 81 -4.40 14.52 6.23
C VAL A 81 -3.27 13.71 6.85
N ALA A 82 -2.23 13.40 6.07
CA ALA A 82 -1.09 12.61 6.52
C ALA A 82 -0.27 13.31 7.63
N GLN A 83 -0.05 14.62 7.52
CA GLN A 83 0.64 15.40 8.55
C GLN A 83 -0.20 15.52 9.83
N ASN A 84 -1.54 15.58 9.72
CA ASN A 84 -2.41 15.54 10.90
C ASN A 84 -2.27 14.23 11.67
N LEU A 85 -2.22 13.10 10.95
CA LEU A 85 -1.97 11.79 11.56
C LEU A 85 -0.56 11.72 12.15
N ALA A 86 0.47 12.16 11.41
CA ALA A 86 1.86 12.15 11.87
C ALA A 86 2.03 12.91 13.20
N ARG A 87 1.43 14.11 13.32
CA ARG A 87 1.45 14.89 14.57
C ARG A 87 0.75 14.22 15.74
N ASN A 88 -0.22 13.36 15.46
CA ASN A 88 -1.01 12.61 16.44
C ASN A 88 -0.58 11.13 16.51
N SER A 89 0.70 10.85 16.24
CA SER A 89 1.25 9.50 16.21
C SER A 89 2.57 9.38 16.98
N ASP A 90 3.08 8.15 17.09
CA ASP A 90 4.40 7.89 17.67
C ASP A 90 5.57 8.11 16.68
N LEU A 91 5.29 8.61 15.47
CA LEU A 91 6.31 8.85 14.42
C LEU A 91 7.36 9.88 14.87
N LYS A 92 8.65 9.57 14.64
CA LYS A 92 9.79 10.42 15.01
C LYS A 92 10.57 10.99 13.83
N VAL A 93 10.35 10.45 12.63
CA VAL A 93 10.99 10.90 11.39
C VAL A 93 10.05 11.82 10.60
N PRO A 94 10.58 12.75 9.79
CA PRO A 94 9.75 13.57 8.91
C PRO A 94 8.97 12.71 7.92
N LEU A 95 7.70 13.06 7.69
CA LEU A 95 6.86 12.40 6.68
C LEU A 95 6.88 13.20 5.37
N THR A 96 7.31 12.57 4.28
CA THR A 96 7.23 13.10 2.91
C THR A 96 6.12 12.39 2.18
N VAL A 97 5.14 13.12 1.64
CA VAL A 97 3.92 12.55 1.06
C VAL A 97 3.86 12.86 -0.43
N LYS A 98 3.54 11.86 -1.25
CA LYS A 98 3.33 12.01 -2.68
C LYS A 98 2.13 11.21 -3.14
N VAL A 99 1.38 11.74 -4.12
CA VAL A 99 0.28 11.01 -4.74
C VAL A 99 0.75 10.39 -6.06
N ILE A 100 0.53 9.09 -6.23
CA ILE A 100 0.79 8.37 -7.47
C ILE A 100 -0.51 8.30 -8.27
N ASP A 101 -0.45 8.65 -9.54
CA ASP A 101 -1.56 8.45 -10.46
C ASP A 101 -1.62 6.97 -10.90
N SER A 102 -2.34 6.18 -10.10
CA SER A 102 -2.53 4.75 -10.28
C SER A 102 -3.95 4.40 -9.86
N PRO A 103 -4.69 3.63 -10.69
CA PRO A 103 -6.07 3.24 -10.37
C PRO A 103 -6.15 2.23 -9.22
N GLY A 104 -5.04 1.61 -8.81
CA GLY A 104 -5.05 0.64 -7.71
C GLY A 104 -5.30 1.33 -6.37
N ILE A 105 -6.17 0.75 -5.53
CA ILE A 105 -6.36 1.17 -4.13
C ILE A 105 -5.10 0.76 -3.35
N ASN A 106 -4.18 1.69 -3.14
CA ASN A 106 -2.94 1.41 -2.41
C ASN A 106 -2.39 2.68 -1.76
N ALA A 107 -1.75 2.52 -0.60
CA ALA A 107 -0.76 3.44 -0.09
C ALA A 107 0.39 2.62 0.51
N VAL A 108 1.60 3.14 0.44
CA VAL A 108 2.79 2.47 0.98
C VAL A 108 3.70 3.49 1.65
N ALA A 109 4.14 3.19 2.86
CA ALA A 109 5.23 3.92 3.50
C ALA A 109 6.57 3.18 3.34
N LEU A 110 7.51 3.86 2.68
CA LEU A 110 8.91 3.44 2.64
C LEU A 110 9.60 3.75 3.97
N PRO A 111 10.76 3.10 4.22
CA PRO A 111 11.53 3.34 5.43
C PRO A 111 11.91 4.82 5.56
N GLY A 112 11.96 5.34 6.79
CA GLY A 112 12.32 6.74 7.01
C GLY A 112 11.25 7.77 6.62
N GLY A 113 10.01 7.35 6.38
CA GLY A 113 8.86 8.27 6.30
C GLY A 113 8.56 8.81 4.90
N PHE A 114 8.76 8.04 3.84
CA PHE A 114 8.28 8.41 2.50
C PHE A 114 6.98 7.67 2.18
N LEU A 115 5.86 8.40 2.18
CA LEU A 115 4.53 7.88 1.98
C LEU A 115 4.05 8.16 0.55
N TYR A 116 3.62 7.11 -0.15
CA TYR A 116 3.00 7.20 -1.46
C TYR A 116 1.55 6.75 -1.37
N VAL A 117 0.64 7.58 -1.87
CA VAL A 117 -0.80 7.32 -1.88
C VAL A 117 -1.28 7.24 -3.33
N ASN A 118 -1.92 6.15 -3.73
CA ASN A 118 -2.47 6.04 -5.08
C ASN A 118 -3.77 6.85 -5.22
N SER A 119 -3.98 7.45 -6.38
CA SER A 119 -5.23 8.13 -6.73
C SER A 119 -6.45 7.21 -6.64
N GLY A 120 -6.30 5.92 -6.97
CA GLY A 120 -7.35 4.91 -6.81
C GLY A 120 -7.88 4.81 -5.38
N LEU A 121 -7.01 4.91 -4.36
CA LEU A 121 -7.45 4.89 -2.96
C LEU A 121 -8.38 6.08 -2.62
N ILE A 122 -8.03 7.27 -3.11
CA ILE A 122 -8.82 8.49 -2.90
C ILE A 122 -10.19 8.39 -3.60
N LEU A 123 -10.21 7.81 -4.80
CA LEU A 123 -11.44 7.63 -5.58
C LEU A 123 -12.38 6.57 -5.00
N GLU A 124 -11.84 5.52 -4.38
CA GLU A 124 -12.61 4.41 -3.85
C GLU A 124 -13.06 4.63 -2.40
N ALA A 125 -12.40 5.51 -1.65
CA ALA A 125 -12.80 5.84 -0.30
C ALA A 125 -14.14 6.62 -0.27
N ASP A 126 -15.04 6.22 0.61
CA ASP A 126 -16.36 6.82 0.81
C ASP A 126 -16.30 8.08 1.70
N GLY A 127 -15.18 8.30 2.40
CA GLY A 127 -14.94 9.48 3.22
C GLY A 127 -13.48 9.64 3.65
N GLU A 128 -13.13 10.84 4.12
CA GLU A 128 -11.76 11.19 4.54
C GLU A 128 -11.18 10.22 5.59
N SER A 129 -12.01 9.78 6.53
CA SER A 129 -11.57 8.87 7.59
C SER A 129 -11.07 7.52 7.08
N GLN A 130 -11.57 7.03 5.92
CA GLN A 130 -11.09 5.78 5.32
C GLN A 130 -9.67 5.93 4.76
N ILE A 131 -9.38 7.03 4.05
CA ILE A 131 -8.00 7.28 3.60
C ILE A 131 -7.08 7.54 4.79
N ALA A 132 -7.58 8.22 5.83
CA ALA A 132 -6.85 8.45 7.06
C ALA A 132 -6.51 7.12 7.73
N GLY A 133 -7.43 6.14 7.72
CA GLY A 133 -7.22 4.81 8.26
C GLY A 133 -6.06 4.08 7.62
N VAL A 134 -6.03 4.03 6.28
CA VAL A 134 -4.91 3.42 5.54
C VAL A 134 -3.59 4.16 5.82
N ILE A 135 -3.59 5.49 5.78
CA ILE A 135 -2.38 6.29 6.07
C ILE A 135 -1.91 6.09 7.52
N GLY A 136 -2.83 5.99 8.47
CA GLY A 136 -2.53 5.75 9.88
C GLY A 136 -1.83 4.41 10.11
N HIS A 137 -2.28 3.36 9.40
CA HIS A 137 -1.63 2.05 9.39
C HIS A 137 -0.21 2.12 8.81
N GLU A 138 -0.03 2.78 7.66
CA GLU A 138 1.30 2.97 7.05
C GLU A 138 2.25 3.75 7.97
N ILE A 139 1.76 4.81 8.63
CA ILE A 139 2.54 5.57 9.63
C ILE A 139 2.91 4.69 10.82
N ALA A 140 2.05 3.76 11.23
CA ALA A 140 2.34 2.82 12.31
C ALA A 140 3.49 1.87 11.97
N HIS A 141 3.57 1.37 10.73
CA HIS A 141 4.72 0.59 10.27
C HIS A 141 6.05 1.36 10.39
N VAL A 142 6.05 2.64 10.01
CA VAL A 142 7.24 3.50 10.11
C VAL A 142 7.58 3.79 11.57
N ALA A 143 6.59 4.19 12.38
CA ALA A 143 6.80 4.51 13.79
C ALA A 143 7.32 3.30 14.60
N ALA A 144 6.78 2.11 14.33
CA ALA A 144 7.24 0.87 14.96
C ALA A 144 8.56 0.34 14.36
N ARG A 145 9.06 0.96 13.29
CA ARG A 145 10.27 0.53 12.55
C ARG A 145 10.18 -0.93 12.11
N HIS A 146 8.99 -1.36 11.66
CA HIS A 146 8.76 -2.73 11.20
C HIS A 146 9.69 -3.10 10.04
N TRP A 147 10.03 -2.15 9.18
CA TRP A 147 10.97 -2.39 8.09
C TRP A 147 12.37 -2.74 8.60
N ALA A 148 12.92 -1.93 9.51
CA ALA A 148 14.22 -2.18 10.10
C ALA A 148 14.24 -3.48 10.93
N SER A 149 13.15 -3.78 11.63
CA SER A 149 12.95 -5.05 12.35
C SER A 149 12.97 -6.24 11.39
N THR A 150 12.22 -6.20 10.28
CA THR A 150 12.20 -7.25 9.25
C THR A 150 13.55 -7.40 8.56
N MET A 151 14.22 -6.31 8.19
CA MET A 151 15.55 -6.38 7.58
C MET A 151 16.58 -6.97 8.54
N THR A 152 16.53 -6.61 9.81
CA THR A 152 17.37 -7.19 10.86
C THR A 152 17.15 -8.69 10.98
N LYS A 153 15.88 -9.15 11.04
CA LYS A 153 15.54 -10.58 11.09
C LYS A 153 16.13 -11.32 9.88
N ASN A 154 16.00 -10.74 8.68
CA ASN A 154 16.53 -11.34 7.45
C ASN A 154 18.07 -11.39 7.45
N GLN A 155 18.74 -10.34 7.90
CA GLN A 155 20.20 -10.31 7.98
C GLN A 155 20.74 -11.29 9.04
N ILE A 156 20.06 -11.40 10.20
CA ILE A 156 20.40 -12.41 11.20
C ILE A 156 20.19 -13.81 10.63
N LEU A 157 19.10 -14.05 9.91
CA LEU A 157 18.85 -15.35 9.28
C LEU A 157 19.95 -15.68 8.25
N GLN A 158 20.33 -14.73 7.39
CA GLN A 158 21.45 -14.88 6.47
C GLN A 158 22.75 -15.25 7.20
N PHE A 159 23.07 -14.57 8.30
CA PHE A 159 24.25 -14.92 9.12
C PHE A 159 24.13 -16.28 9.82
N ALA A 160 22.94 -16.65 10.28
CA ALA A 160 22.67 -17.95 10.90
C ALA A 160 22.80 -19.12 9.89
N MET A 161 22.69 -18.84 8.59
CA MET A 161 22.95 -19.82 7.53
C MET A 161 24.45 -19.99 7.22
N ILE A 162 25.33 -19.08 7.65
CA ILE A 162 26.79 -19.18 7.38
C ILE A 162 27.40 -20.50 7.86
N PRO A 163 27.11 -21.01 9.08
CA PRO A 163 27.62 -22.32 9.51
C PRO A 163 27.22 -23.47 8.58
N LEU A 164 26.04 -23.41 7.95
CA LEU A 164 25.58 -24.44 7.01
C LEU A 164 26.43 -24.49 5.73
N MET A 165 27.12 -23.39 5.39
CA MET A 165 28.07 -23.34 4.27
C MET A 165 29.33 -24.18 4.52
N PHE A 166 29.66 -24.45 5.79
CA PHE A 166 30.81 -25.24 6.19
C PHE A 166 30.47 -26.71 6.48
N ILE A 167 29.19 -27.08 6.38
CA ILE A 167 28.74 -28.48 6.43
C ILE A 167 28.83 -29.06 5.01
N PRO A 168 29.41 -30.25 4.80
CA PRO A 168 29.41 -30.89 3.49
C PRO A 168 27.95 -31.16 3.06
N MET A 169 27.47 -30.39 2.08
CA MET A 169 26.14 -30.50 1.49
C MET A 169 26.21 -30.82 0.00
N THR A 170 25.11 -31.28 -0.58
CA THR A 170 25.03 -31.53 -2.03
C THR A 170 25.12 -30.21 -2.81
N TYR A 171 25.70 -30.26 -4.01
CA TYR A 171 25.94 -29.07 -4.85
C TYR A 171 24.66 -28.26 -5.12
N ALA A 172 23.51 -28.93 -5.30
CA ALA A 172 22.22 -28.26 -5.52
C ALA A 172 21.75 -27.43 -4.31
N VAL A 173 21.96 -27.92 -3.09
CA VAL A 173 21.60 -27.20 -1.86
C VAL A 173 22.53 -26.02 -1.65
N TYR A 174 23.84 -26.20 -1.90
CA TYR A 174 24.82 -25.11 -1.82
C TYR A 174 24.50 -23.98 -2.80
N TYR A 175 24.17 -24.31 -4.06
CA TYR A 175 23.82 -23.33 -5.08
C TYR A 175 22.55 -22.54 -4.71
N GLY A 176 21.49 -23.20 -4.25
CA GLY A 176 20.26 -22.53 -3.83
C GLY A 176 20.44 -21.59 -2.63
N VAL A 177 21.28 -21.96 -1.65
CA VAL A 177 21.62 -21.10 -0.51
C VAL A 177 22.42 -19.87 -0.96
N MET A 178 23.38 -20.06 -1.88
CA MET A 178 24.23 -18.97 -2.37
C MET A 178 23.46 -17.97 -3.25
N GLU A 179 22.57 -18.46 -4.11
CA GLU A 179 21.72 -17.64 -4.97
C GLU A 179 20.73 -16.79 -4.15
N GLY A 180 20.16 -17.36 -3.08
CA GLY A 180 19.30 -16.63 -2.14
C GLY A 180 20.05 -15.55 -1.33
N TYR A 181 21.35 -15.73 -1.10
CA TYR A 181 22.19 -14.76 -0.40
C TYR A 181 22.59 -13.57 -1.29
N MET A 182 22.93 -13.81 -2.56
CA MET A 182 23.54 -12.79 -3.43
C MET A 182 22.55 -11.81 -4.06
N ASN A 183 21.28 -12.16 -4.21
CA ASN A 183 20.33 -11.33 -4.97
C ASN A 183 19.75 -10.13 -4.20
N GLY A 184 19.95 -10.05 -2.87
CA GLY A 184 19.28 -9.06 -2.03
C GLY A 184 17.75 -9.20 -2.07
N LEU A 185 17.05 -8.86 -0.99
CA LEU A 185 15.58 -8.89 -1.03
C LEU A 185 15.06 -7.57 -1.61
N PRO A 186 14.34 -7.57 -2.74
CA PRO A 186 13.68 -6.37 -3.21
C PRO A 186 12.66 -5.93 -2.15
N ILE A 187 12.64 -4.66 -1.77
CA ILE A 187 11.68 -4.14 -0.77
C ILE A 187 10.23 -4.43 -1.17
N ALA A 188 9.95 -4.52 -2.47
CA ALA A 188 8.64 -4.92 -3.02
C ALA A 188 8.17 -6.31 -2.57
N PHE A 189 9.00 -7.11 -1.88
CA PHE A 189 8.64 -8.42 -1.33
C PHE A 189 8.71 -8.48 0.20
N LEU A 190 8.93 -7.36 0.89
CA LEU A 190 8.95 -7.35 2.35
C LEU A 190 7.51 -7.43 2.88
N ARG A 191 7.07 -8.68 3.11
CA ARG A 191 5.87 -8.98 3.88
C ARG A 191 6.18 -8.82 5.36
N PHE A 192 5.35 -8.07 6.06
CA PHE A 192 5.43 -7.99 7.50
C PHE A 192 4.83 -9.24 8.15
N SER A 193 5.28 -9.56 9.37
CA SER A 193 4.72 -10.70 10.09
C SER A 193 3.30 -10.38 10.56
N ARG A 194 2.49 -11.41 10.85
CA ARG A 194 1.14 -11.22 11.42
C ARG A 194 1.13 -10.38 12.69
N ASN A 195 2.21 -10.43 13.47
CA ASN A 195 2.34 -9.63 14.68
C ASN A 195 2.63 -8.16 14.36
N ASP A 196 3.46 -7.90 13.35
CA ASP A 196 3.75 -6.54 12.90
C ASP A 196 2.47 -5.90 12.30
N GLU A 197 1.69 -6.65 11.52
CA GLU A 197 0.37 -6.20 11.02
C GLU A 197 -0.59 -5.84 12.14
N ALA A 198 -0.71 -6.71 13.14
CA ALA A 198 -1.62 -6.48 14.25
C ALA A 198 -1.15 -5.34 15.16
N GLU A 199 0.16 -5.11 15.29
CA GLU A 199 0.70 -3.93 15.99
C GLU A 199 0.44 -2.66 15.18
N ALA A 200 0.59 -2.70 13.86
CA ALA A 200 0.29 -1.57 12.98
C ALA A 200 -1.20 -1.20 12.98
N ASP A 201 -2.09 -2.19 12.99
CA ASP A 201 -3.53 -1.98 13.20
C ASP A 201 -3.80 -1.27 14.52
N TYR A 202 -3.28 -1.83 15.63
CA TYR A 202 -3.54 -1.29 16.95
C TYR A 202 -3.02 0.14 17.14
N LEU A 203 -1.83 0.43 16.64
CA LEU A 203 -1.24 1.77 16.67
C LEU A 203 -1.98 2.72 15.72
N GLY A 204 -2.32 2.27 14.51
CA GLY A 204 -3.09 3.03 13.53
C GLY A 204 -4.45 3.47 14.08
N LEU A 205 -5.19 2.57 14.73
CA LEU A 205 -6.46 2.89 15.40
C LEU A 205 -6.29 3.98 16.46
N GLN A 206 -5.22 3.92 17.26
CA GLN A 206 -4.92 4.94 18.26
C GLN A 206 -4.58 6.29 17.62
N TYR A 207 -3.88 6.28 16.49
CA TYR A 207 -3.56 7.51 15.76
C TYR A 207 -4.81 8.14 15.14
N LEU A 208 -5.73 7.34 14.61
CA LEU A 208 -7.03 7.81 14.13
C LEU A 208 -7.83 8.45 15.26
N TYR A 209 -7.94 7.74 16.39
CA TYR A 209 -8.64 8.23 17.57
C TYR A 209 -8.06 9.57 18.04
N LYS A 210 -6.73 9.67 18.13
CA LYS A 210 -6.02 10.87 18.58
C LYS A 210 -6.18 12.03 17.60
N ALA A 211 -6.11 11.76 16.29
CA ALA A 211 -6.35 12.74 15.23
C ALA A 211 -7.83 13.12 15.07
N GLY A 212 -8.74 12.34 15.68
CA GLY A 212 -10.18 12.60 15.74
C GLY A 212 -11.01 11.96 14.64
N TYR A 213 -10.43 11.07 13.84
CA TYR A 213 -11.17 10.25 12.89
C TYR A 213 -11.90 9.11 13.57
N ASP A 214 -12.98 8.65 12.95
CA ASP A 214 -13.69 7.45 13.39
C ASP A 214 -12.84 6.20 13.07
N PRO A 215 -12.37 5.44 14.08
CA PRO A 215 -11.61 4.22 13.82
C PRO A 215 -12.45 3.11 13.14
N GLN A 216 -13.79 3.18 13.16
CA GLN A 216 -14.66 2.19 12.51
C GLN A 216 -14.52 2.21 10.99
N THR A 217 -14.17 3.35 10.40
CA THR A 217 -14.08 3.47 8.95
C THR A 217 -12.87 2.72 8.39
N TYR A 218 -11.87 2.44 9.22
CA TYR A 218 -10.77 1.55 8.89
C TYR A 218 -11.24 0.09 8.69
N VAL A 219 -12.23 -0.37 9.47
CA VAL A 219 -12.85 -1.69 9.25
C VAL A 219 -13.71 -1.71 7.98
N ALA A 220 -14.36 -0.59 7.67
CA ALA A 220 -15.22 -0.48 6.50
C ALA A 220 -14.44 -0.67 5.19
N ILE A 221 -13.23 -0.11 5.07
CA ILE A 221 -12.42 -0.28 3.85
C ILE A 221 -11.92 -1.73 3.69
N PHE A 222 -11.55 -2.41 4.78
CA PHE A 222 -11.23 -3.84 4.73
C PHE A 222 -12.42 -4.70 4.33
N SER A 223 -13.59 -4.40 4.86
CA SER A 223 -14.83 -5.12 4.53
C SER A 223 -15.20 -4.96 3.06
N LYS A 224 -15.01 -3.75 2.50
CA LYS A 224 -15.20 -3.45 1.07
C LYS A 224 -14.26 -4.30 0.22
N VAL A 225 -12.97 -4.31 0.55
CA VAL A 225 -11.94 -5.08 -0.16
C VAL A 225 -12.21 -6.59 -0.14
N ILE A 226 -12.54 -7.15 1.03
CA ILE A 226 -12.88 -8.58 1.14
C ILE A 226 -14.12 -8.89 0.32
N SER A 227 -15.11 -7.99 0.31
CA SER A 227 -16.33 -8.16 -0.47
C SER A 227 -16.06 -8.13 -1.97
N ASP A 228 -15.22 -7.22 -2.44
CA ASP A 228 -14.83 -7.11 -3.84
C ASP A 228 -14.05 -8.37 -4.28
N GLU A 229 -13.08 -8.83 -3.49
CA GLU A 229 -12.32 -10.06 -3.76
C GLU A 229 -13.21 -11.31 -3.82
N ARG A 230 -14.25 -11.37 -2.99
CA ARG A 230 -15.24 -12.47 -3.04
C ARG A 230 -16.10 -12.42 -4.30
N ARG A 231 -16.43 -11.23 -4.79
CA ARG A 231 -17.26 -11.04 -6.00
C ARG A 231 -16.45 -11.33 -7.25
N GLU A 232 -15.21 -10.86 -7.29
CA GLU A 232 -14.27 -11.01 -8.39
C GLU A 232 -12.90 -11.43 -7.85
N PRO A 233 -12.57 -12.74 -7.83
CA PRO A 233 -11.27 -13.21 -7.34
C PRO A 233 -10.10 -12.55 -8.09
N GLY A 234 -9.14 -12.01 -7.34
CA GLY A 234 -8.03 -11.21 -7.86
C GLY A 234 -8.31 -9.71 -8.03
N SER A 235 -9.50 -9.23 -7.61
CA SER A 235 -9.84 -7.80 -7.60
C SER A 235 -9.31 -7.06 -6.36
N ALA A 236 -8.87 -7.80 -5.32
CA ALA A 236 -8.25 -7.25 -4.13
C ALA A 236 -7.12 -6.29 -4.53
N PRO A 237 -7.18 -5.04 -4.05
CA PRO A 237 -6.15 -4.09 -4.40
C PRO A 237 -4.77 -4.52 -3.92
N LYS A 238 -3.75 -4.15 -4.69
CA LYS A 238 -2.37 -4.62 -4.46
C LYS A 238 -1.83 -4.31 -3.07
N VAL A 239 -2.29 -3.26 -2.40
CA VAL A 239 -1.89 -2.97 -0.99
C VAL A 239 -2.23 -4.11 -0.04
N PHE A 240 -3.36 -4.77 -0.29
CA PHE A 240 -3.84 -5.89 0.50
C PHE A 240 -3.18 -7.21 0.10
N LEU A 241 -2.35 -7.23 -0.96
CA LEU A 241 -1.46 -8.36 -1.23
C LEU A 241 -0.23 -8.34 -0.31
N ASP A 242 0.19 -7.15 0.08
CA ASP A 242 1.30 -6.94 1.02
C ASP A 242 0.80 -7.03 2.47
N HIS A 243 -0.41 -6.52 2.72
CA HIS A 243 -1.08 -6.46 4.03
C HIS A 243 -2.49 -7.09 3.97
N PRO A 244 -2.63 -8.43 3.90
CA PRO A 244 -3.93 -9.07 3.68
C PRO A 244 -4.91 -8.81 4.83
N PRO A 245 -6.14 -8.35 4.53
CA PRO A 245 -7.19 -8.21 5.54
C PRO A 245 -7.72 -9.61 5.87
N THR A 246 -7.38 -10.10 7.05
CA THR A 246 -7.88 -11.38 7.54
C THR A 246 -9.08 -11.18 8.46
N PRO A 247 -10.02 -12.13 8.52
CA PRO A 247 -11.12 -12.08 9.49
C PRO A 247 -10.63 -11.88 10.94
N ASP A 248 -9.52 -12.53 11.30
CA ASP A 248 -8.91 -12.41 12.63
C ASP A 248 -8.47 -10.98 12.95
N ARG A 249 -7.91 -10.24 11.97
CA ARG A 249 -7.53 -8.84 12.13
C ARG A 249 -8.76 -7.96 12.37
N ILE A 250 -9.83 -8.17 11.61
CA ILE A 250 -11.08 -7.42 11.77
C ILE A 250 -11.65 -7.62 13.19
N VAL A 251 -11.77 -8.87 13.63
CA VAL A 251 -12.26 -9.20 14.98
C VAL A 251 -11.38 -8.54 16.05
N LYS A 252 -10.06 -8.57 15.87
CA LYS A 252 -9.11 -7.95 16.80
C LYS A 252 -9.25 -6.43 16.84
N ILE A 253 -9.33 -5.77 15.68
CA ILE A 253 -9.58 -4.33 15.57
C ILE A 253 -10.87 -3.95 16.30
N GLU A 254 -11.96 -4.67 16.06
CA GLU A 254 -13.25 -4.42 16.73
C GLU A 254 -13.17 -4.58 18.27
N GLN A 255 -12.35 -5.51 18.76
CA GLN A 255 -12.10 -5.68 20.19
C GLN A 255 -11.27 -4.53 20.76
N GLU A 256 -10.21 -4.12 20.06
CA GLU A 256 -9.33 -3.03 20.46
C GLU A 256 -10.07 -1.69 20.52
N MET A 257 -10.94 -1.43 19.55
CA MET A 257 -11.79 -0.24 19.52
C MET A 257 -12.68 -0.08 20.76
N LYS A 258 -13.14 -1.20 21.36
CA LYS A 258 -13.96 -1.17 22.58
C LYS A 258 -13.18 -0.68 23.81
N THR A 259 -11.85 -0.67 23.74
CA THR A 259 -10.98 -0.21 24.83
C THR A 259 -10.78 1.30 24.82
N PHE A 260 -11.10 1.99 23.71
CA PHE A 260 -10.89 3.42 23.60
C PHE A 260 -11.92 4.20 24.44
N PRO A 261 -11.53 5.34 25.03
CA PRO A 261 -12.48 6.20 25.70
C PRO A 261 -13.59 6.64 24.73
N LYS A 262 -14.82 6.75 25.24
CA LYS A 262 -15.94 7.22 24.41
C LYS A 262 -15.70 8.67 24.02
N LYS A 263 -15.75 8.96 22.72
CA LYS A 263 -15.74 10.31 22.17
C LYS A 263 -17.16 10.70 21.74
N GLY A 264 -17.51 11.98 21.90
CA GLY A 264 -18.84 12.49 21.56
C GLY A 264 -19.11 12.47 20.06
N GLU A 265 -18.12 12.87 19.25
CA GLU A 265 -18.20 12.89 17.79
C GLU A 265 -16.85 12.51 17.17
N TYR A 266 -16.92 11.86 16.01
CA TYR A 266 -15.77 11.50 15.20
C TYR A 266 -15.89 12.11 13.80
N LEU A 267 -14.73 12.46 13.23
CA LEU A 267 -14.67 12.91 11.84
C LEU A 267 -14.76 11.69 10.90
N VAL A 268 -15.83 11.63 10.12
CA VAL A 268 -16.05 10.57 9.11
C VAL A 268 -15.64 11.05 7.72
N SER A 269 -16.05 12.26 7.33
CA SER A 269 -15.67 12.91 6.08
C SER A 269 -15.73 14.43 6.20
N THR A 270 -15.17 15.14 5.25
CA THR A 270 -15.24 16.60 5.09
C THR A 270 -15.80 16.95 3.71
N SER A 271 -16.41 18.13 3.56
CA SER A 271 -16.80 18.62 2.23
C SER A 271 -15.61 18.80 1.30
N GLU A 272 -14.44 19.13 1.88
CA GLU A 272 -13.20 19.27 1.14
C GLU A 272 -12.73 17.95 0.54
N PHE A 273 -12.92 16.82 1.23
CA PHE A 273 -12.66 15.50 0.67
C PHE A 273 -13.46 15.26 -0.62
N ASP A 274 -14.75 15.60 -0.60
CA ASP A 274 -15.64 15.42 -1.75
C ASP A 274 -15.22 16.31 -2.92
N ASP A 275 -14.84 17.57 -2.64
CA ASP A 275 -14.31 18.51 -3.63
C ASP A 275 -12.99 18.00 -4.26
N VAL A 276 -12.08 17.49 -3.44
CA VAL A 276 -10.80 16.91 -3.88
C VAL A 276 -11.02 15.65 -4.70
N LYS A 277 -11.95 14.78 -4.28
CA LYS A 277 -12.33 13.57 -5.01
C LYS A 277 -12.93 13.92 -6.37
N ALA A 278 -13.85 14.88 -6.44
CA ALA A 278 -14.42 15.38 -7.69
C ALA A 278 -13.33 15.99 -8.61
N ARG A 279 -12.42 16.79 -8.04
CA ARG A 279 -11.27 17.35 -8.76
C ARG A 279 -10.38 16.25 -9.33
N LEU A 280 -10.06 15.23 -8.55
CA LEU A 280 -9.25 14.10 -8.98
C LEU A 280 -9.91 13.34 -10.15
N GLN A 281 -11.22 13.10 -10.08
CA GLN A 281 -11.99 12.51 -11.18
C GLN A 281 -11.89 13.34 -12.47
N MET A 282 -11.98 14.67 -12.36
CA MET A 282 -11.82 15.57 -13.51
C MET A 282 -10.41 15.54 -14.10
N VAL A 283 -9.37 15.62 -13.26
CA VAL A 283 -7.97 15.57 -13.68
C VAL A 283 -7.67 14.28 -14.44
N ILE A 284 -8.07 13.13 -13.90
CA ILE A 284 -7.88 11.83 -14.54
C ILE A 284 -8.66 11.74 -15.86
N SER A 285 -9.90 12.22 -15.89
CA SER A 285 -10.78 12.20 -17.08
C SER A 285 -10.25 13.08 -18.21
N ASN A 286 -9.84 14.32 -17.90
CA ASN A 286 -9.30 15.25 -18.89
C ASN A 286 -8.01 14.71 -19.51
N ARG A 287 -7.15 14.10 -18.70
CA ARG A 287 -5.94 13.44 -19.20
C ARG A 287 -6.25 12.26 -20.11
N ARG A 288 -7.22 11.40 -19.76
CA ARG A 288 -7.67 10.28 -20.62
C ARG A 288 -8.22 10.77 -21.96
N LYS A 289 -8.89 11.93 -21.97
CA LYS A 289 -9.34 12.57 -23.22
C LYS A 289 -8.17 13.11 -24.04
N GLY A 290 -7.18 13.73 -23.39
CA GLY A 290 -5.95 14.21 -24.04
C GLY A 290 -5.16 13.09 -24.73
N SER A 291 -4.94 11.97 -24.03
CA SER A 291 -4.21 10.81 -24.58
C SER A 291 -4.95 10.13 -25.75
N LYS A 292 -6.29 10.14 -25.77
CA LYS A 292 -7.06 9.60 -26.91
C LYS A 292 -6.93 10.48 -28.16
N LYS A 293 -6.82 11.80 -28.02
CA LYS A 293 -6.67 12.71 -29.16
C LYS A 293 -5.33 12.56 -29.89
N GLU A 294 -4.25 12.21 -29.19
CA GLU A 294 -2.93 11.98 -29.79
C GLU A 294 -2.79 10.61 -30.48
N GLY A 295 -3.60 9.61 -30.10
CA GLY A 295 -3.50 8.24 -30.60
C GLY A 295 -4.54 7.81 -31.64
N THR A 296 -5.40 8.72 -32.12
CA THR A 296 -6.43 8.37 -33.12
C THR A 296 -5.86 8.57 -34.54
N PRO A 297 -5.81 7.54 -35.41
CA PRO A 297 -5.47 7.75 -36.82
C PRO A 297 -6.57 8.60 -37.46
N THR A 298 -6.29 9.88 -37.68
CA THR A 298 -7.18 10.75 -38.43
C THR A 298 -7.09 10.37 -39.90
N LEU A 299 -8.18 9.90 -40.50
CA LEU A 299 -8.31 9.73 -41.95
C LEU A 299 -8.15 11.10 -42.60
N ARG A 300 -6.94 11.37 -43.09
CA ARG A 300 -6.64 12.57 -43.86
C ARG A 300 -7.34 12.41 -45.21
N LYS A 301 -8.53 12.99 -45.36
CA LYS A 301 -9.23 13.03 -46.64
C LYS A 301 -8.32 13.76 -47.62
N ARG A 302 -7.77 13.05 -48.60
CA ARG A 302 -6.94 13.61 -49.67
C ARG A 302 -7.79 14.66 -50.38
N GLN A 303 -7.48 15.95 -50.18
CA GLN A 303 -7.99 16.99 -51.07
C GLN A 303 -7.36 16.72 -52.43
N GLN A 304 -8.22 16.31 -53.37
CA GLN A 304 -7.87 16.20 -54.76
C GLN A 304 -7.66 17.65 -55.24
N SER A 305 -6.40 17.99 -55.50
CA SER A 305 -6.03 19.24 -56.15
C SER A 305 -6.68 19.27 -57.52
N GLU A 306 -7.70 20.11 -57.68
CA GLU A 306 -8.21 20.52 -58.98
C GLU A 306 -7.15 21.43 -59.62
N GLU A 307 -6.42 20.87 -60.58
CA GLU A 307 -5.65 21.65 -61.54
C GLU A 307 -6.62 22.47 -62.39
N SER A 308 -6.66 23.77 -62.11
CA SER A 308 -7.20 24.76 -63.02
C SER A 308 -6.27 24.90 -64.22
N SER A 309 -6.62 24.30 -65.35
CA SER A 309 -6.18 24.79 -66.66
C SER A 309 -7.41 24.99 -67.57
N THR A 310 -7.58 26.25 -67.93
CA THR A 310 -8.56 26.82 -68.84
C THR A 310 -8.48 26.20 -70.23
N THR A 311 -9.61 25.98 -70.92
CA THR A 311 -9.99 26.62 -72.19
C THR A 311 -11.44 26.24 -72.61
N SER A 312 -12.17 27.26 -73.05
CA SER A 312 -13.51 27.38 -73.69
C SER A 312 -14.03 26.15 -74.48
N THR A 313 -15.34 25.85 -74.64
CA THR A 313 -16.39 26.63 -75.32
C THR A 313 -17.72 25.83 -75.31
N ALA A 314 -18.88 26.52 -75.34
CA ALA A 314 -20.18 26.13 -75.94
C ALA A 314 -21.12 25.06 -75.34
N GLN A 315 -22.37 25.53 -75.12
CA GLN A 315 -23.68 24.92 -75.45
C GLN A 315 -24.31 23.78 -74.62
N GLN A 316 -25.43 24.17 -73.96
CA GLN A 316 -26.81 23.66 -74.15
C GLN A 316 -27.23 22.24 -73.66
N GLY A 317 -28.36 22.20 -72.92
CA GLY A 317 -29.24 21.02 -72.68
C GLY A 317 -29.09 20.40 -71.28
N ASP A 318 -30.00 20.61 -70.33
CA ASP A 318 -31.35 20.01 -70.12
C ASP A 318 -31.35 18.52 -69.66
N LYS A 319 -32.16 18.28 -68.61
CA LYS A 319 -32.79 17.03 -68.10
C LYS A 319 -32.09 16.07 -67.09
N THR A 320 -32.71 16.03 -65.89
CA THR A 320 -33.11 14.83 -65.06
C THR A 320 -32.02 13.87 -64.52
N LYS A 321 -32.07 13.25 -63.33
CA LYS A 321 -33.18 12.62 -62.55
C LYS A 321 -32.66 12.18 -61.15
N THR A 322 -33.50 12.36 -60.12
CA THR A 322 -33.82 11.52 -58.92
C THR A 322 -32.87 10.38 -58.49
N GLU A 323 -32.36 10.39 -57.25
CA GLU A 323 -32.90 9.71 -56.04
C GLU A 323 -32.97 8.16 -56.15
N ASP A 324 -32.17 7.44 -55.36
CA ASP A 324 -32.71 6.70 -54.21
C ASP A 324 -31.60 6.06 -53.34
N ASP A 325 -31.75 6.28 -52.04
CA ASP A 325 -30.86 5.97 -50.94
C ASP A 325 -31.38 4.74 -50.18
N LYS A 326 -30.65 3.61 -50.16
CA LYS A 326 -30.85 2.52 -49.19
C LYS A 326 -29.54 1.83 -48.80
N PRO A 327 -29.24 1.69 -47.49
CA PRO A 327 -28.02 1.04 -47.00
C PRO A 327 -28.09 -0.50 -47.03
N PRO A 328 -26.95 -1.19 -47.20
CA PRO A 328 -26.91 -2.64 -47.43
C PRO A 328 -26.99 -3.50 -46.15
N VAL A 329 -27.67 -4.65 -46.25
CA VAL A 329 -27.80 -5.67 -45.19
C VAL A 329 -26.77 -6.79 -45.39
N LEU A 330 -26.03 -7.15 -44.34
CA LEU A 330 -25.02 -8.21 -44.36
C LEU A 330 -25.66 -9.61 -44.22
N LYS A 331 -25.32 -10.54 -45.13
CA LYS A 331 -25.66 -11.97 -45.03
C LYS A 331 -24.49 -12.79 -44.48
N ARG A 332 -24.80 -13.69 -43.55
CA ARG A 332 -23.90 -14.68 -42.95
C ARG A 332 -23.54 -15.77 -43.99
N ARG A 333 -22.27 -16.19 -44.06
CA ARG A 333 -21.85 -17.34 -44.87
C ARG A 333 -21.89 -18.62 -44.04
N ASP A 334 -22.58 -19.62 -44.57
CA ASP A 334 -22.56 -20.98 -44.06
C ASP A 334 -21.31 -21.75 -44.54
N SER A 335 -20.85 -22.65 -43.69
CA SER A 335 -19.69 -23.52 -43.86
C SER A 335 -20.08 -24.87 -44.48
N THR A 336 -19.47 -25.26 -45.59
CA THR A 336 -19.33 -26.67 -46.01
C THR A 336 -18.06 -26.85 -46.85
N GLY A 337 -17.35 -27.98 -46.62
CA GLY A 337 -16.07 -28.37 -47.19
C GLY A 337 -16.10 -28.78 -48.68
N PRO A 338 -15.05 -29.48 -49.14
CA PRO A 338 -14.86 -30.91 -48.86
C PRO A 338 -13.66 -31.27 -47.98
#